data_AF-A0A3D8PKM9-F1
#
_entry.id   AF-A0A3D8PKM9-F1
#
_cell.length_a   1.000
_cell.length_b   1.000
_cell.length_c   1.000
_cell.angle_alpha   90.00
_cell.angle_beta   90.00
_cell.angle_gamma   90.00
#
_symmetry.space_group_name_H-M   'P 1'
#
loop_
_entity.id
_entity.type
_entity.pdbx_description
1 polymer ?
#
loop_
_entity_poly.entity_id
_entity_poly.type
_entity_poly.pdbx_seq_one_letter_code
_entity_poly.pdbx_strand_id
1 'polypeptide(L)' 'MKEFIVCYTLEDDIKRERIMKEADISKEQVLQEIVEKIEQNKYFLTKGDHGDYWINRSSIRYIGVHEKDDPKFNHI' A
#
# COMPACT_ATOMS: atom_id res chain seq x y z
N MET A 1 -16.25 -6.74 -3.99
CA MET A 1 -15.29 -5.87 -3.27
C MET A 1 -14.11 -6.74 -2.90
N LYS A 2 -12.90 -6.26 -3.15
CA LYS A 2 -11.65 -6.96 -2.95
C LYS A 2 -10.74 -6.09 -2.07
N GLU A 3 -10.07 -6.71 -1.11
CA GLU A 3 -9.19 -6.02 -0.17
C GLU A 3 -7.73 -6.22 -0.56
N PHE A 4 -7.01 -5.11 -0.70
CA PHE A 4 -5.57 -5.08 -0.93
C PHE A 4 -4.87 -4.51 0.30
N ILE A 5 -3.70 -5.07 0.61
CA ILE A 5 -2.77 -4.56 1.61
C ILE A 5 -1.57 -3.99 0.87
N VAL A 6 -1.35 -2.68 1.03
CA VAL A 6 -0.18 -1.98 0.50
C VAL A 6 0.85 -1.83 1.62
N CYS A 7 2.04 -2.38 1.42
CA CYS A 7 3.16 -2.29 2.34
C CYS A 7 4.17 -1.28 1.82
N TYR A 8 4.40 -0.21 2.57
CA TYR A 8 5.46 0.76 2.33
C TYR A 8 6.62 0.44 3.27
N THR A 9 7.72 -0.09 2.71
CA THR A 9 8.95 -0.29 3.47
C THR A 9 9.74 1.02 3.46
N LEU A 10 9.89 1.61 4.63
CA LEU A 10 10.71 2.80 4.86
C LEU A 10 12.09 2.36 5.39
N GLU A 11 13.02 3.30 5.58
CA GLU A 11 14.34 2.98 6.13
C GLU A 11 14.29 2.28 7.50
N ASP A 12 13.42 2.76 8.38
CA ASP A 12 13.36 2.32 9.79
C ASP A 12 12.01 1.71 10.19
N ASP A 13 11.06 1.58 9.26
CA ASP A 13 9.68 1.20 9.57
C ASP A 13 8.95 0.54 8.39
N ILE A 14 7.89 -0.20 8.68
CA ILE A 14 6.97 -0.75 7.68
C ILE A 14 5.56 -0.23 7.96
N LYS A 15 5.00 0.45 6.97
CA LYS A 15 3.64 0.98 7.03
C LYS A 15 2.70 0.17 6.14
N ARG A 16 1.47 -0.08 6.61
CA ARG A 16 0.47 -0.89 5.91
C ARG A 16 -0.84 -0.14 5.73
N GLU A 17 -1.30 -0.04 4.49
CA GLU A 17 -2.58 0.58 4.13
C GLU A 17 -3.53 -0.47 3.57
N ARG A 18 -4.80 -0.44 4.00
CA ARG A 18 -5.85 -1.31 3.46
C ARG A 18 -6.66 -0.55 2.42
N ILE A 19 -6.79 -1.12 1.23
CA ILE A 19 -7.51 -0.51 0.11
C ILE A 19 -8.62 -1.45 -0.35
N MET A 20 -9.86 -0.93 -0.35
CA MET A 20 -11.01 -1.64 -0.90
C MET A 20 -11.19 -1.23 -2.36
N LYS A 21 -11.28 -2.21 -3.25
CA LYS A 21 -11.49 -2.02 -4.69
C LYS A 21 -12.60 -2.92 -5.22
N GLU A 22 -13.03 -2.64 -6.44
CA GLU A 22 -13.93 -3.53 -7.19
C GLU A 22 -13.23 -4.88 -7.45
N ALA A 23 -14.03 -5.93 -7.70
CA ALA A 23 -13.51 -7.30 -7.71
C ALA A 23 -12.64 -7.62 -8.94
N ASP A 24 -12.85 -6.89 -10.02
CA ASP A 24 -12.13 -6.96 -11.30
C ASP A 24 -10.78 -6.24 -11.30
N ILE A 25 -10.52 -5.41 -10.28
CA ILE A 25 -9.24 -4.71 -10.13
C ILE A 25 -8.11 -5.70 -9.80
N SER A 26 -7.01 -5.60 -10.56
CA SER A 26 -5.79 -6.38 -10.37
C SER A 26 -4.80 -5.70 -9.42
N LYS A 27 -3.86 -6.47 -8.87
CA LYS A 27 -2.77 -5.94 -8.05
C LYS A 27 -1.88 -4.94 -8.81
N GLU A 28 -1.67 -5.14 -10.11
CA GLU A 28 -0.86 -4.26 -10.96
C GLU A 28 -1.52 -2.89 -11.12
N GLN A 29 -2.85 -2.86 -11.28
CA GLN A 29 -3.60 -1.60 -11.34
C GLN A 29 -3.48 -0.85 -10.01
N VAL A 30 -3.61 -1.54 -8.87
CA VAL A 30 -3.41 -0.92 -7.56
C VAL A 30 -1.98 -0.42 -7.41
N LEU A 31 -0.97 -1.19 -7.82
CA LEU A 31 0.43 -0.76 -7.76
C LEU A 31 0.66 0.51 -8.59
N GLN A 32 0.09 0.58 -9.79
CA GLN A 32 0.21 1.75 -10.66
C GLN A 32 -0.40 2.99 -9.99
N GLU A 33 -1.61 2.89 -9.43
CA GLU A 33 -2.24 4.00 -8.70
C GLU A 33 -1.38 4.48 -7.52
N ILE A 34 -0.76 3.57 -6.78
CA ILE A 34 0.14 3.91 -5.67
C ILE A 34 1.39 4.62 -6.16
N VAL A 35 2.00 4.17 -7.25
CA VAL A 35 3.17 4.83 -7.84
C VAL A 35 2.81 6.25 -8.29
N GLU A 36 1.69 6.41 -9.00
CA GLU A 36 1.21 7.73 -9.44
C GLU A 36 0.96 8.67 -8.26
N LYS A 37 0.33 8.19 -7.18
CA LYS A 37 0.13 8.93 -5.92
C LYS A 37 1.45 9.42 -5.33
N ILE A 38 2.49 8.59 -5.33
CA ILE A 38 3.82 8.90 -4.77
C ILE A 38 4.59 9.89 -5.65
N GLU A 39 4.50 9.74 -6.98
CA GLU A 39 5.18 10.62 -7.93
C GLU A 39 4.63 12.05 -7.87
N GLN A 40 3.31 12.19 -7.73
CA GLN A 40 2.64 13.49 -7.68
C GLN A 40 2.82 14.22 -6.35
N ASN A 41 3.09 13.50 -5.24
CA ASN A 41 3.04 14.08 -3.89
C ASN A 41 4.33 13.83 -3.10
N LYS A 42 4.97 14.90 -2.61
CA LYS A 42 6.13 14.79 -1.72
C LYS A 42 5.76 14.06 -0.42
N TYR A 43 4.58 14.35 0.11
CA TYR A 43 4.00 13.69 1.27
C TYR A 43 2.58 13.24 0.95
N PHE A 44 2.18 12.08 1.43
CA PHE A 44 0.81 11.60 1.25
C PHE A 44 0.30 10.89 2.50
N LEU A 45 -1.02 11.03 2.73
CA LEU A 45 -1.71 10.37 3.83
C LEU A 45 -2.03 8.93 3.42
N THR A 46 -1.85 8.00 4.34
CA THR A 46 -2.31 6.63 4.19
C THR A 46 -3.07 6.20 5.42
N LYS A 47 -4.12 5.40 5.21
CA LYS A 47 -4.96 4.88 6.28
C LYS A 47 -4.44 3.51 6.69
N GLY A 48 -3.73 3.42 7.80
CA GLY A 48 -3.28 2.14 8.30
C GLY A 48 -3.99 1.68 9.56
N ASP A 49 -3.59 0.50 10.01
CA ASP A 49 -4.27 -0.24 11.08
C ASP A 49 -4.25 0.49 12.44
N HIS A 50 -3.27 1.37 12.65
CA HIS A 50 -3.11 2.16 13.88
C HIS A 50 -3.53 3.63 13.71
N GLY A 51 -4.26 3.94 12.65
CA GLY A 51 -4.69 5.29 12.29
C GLY A 51 -3.95 5.84 11.08
N ASP A 52 -4.26 7.09 10.77
CA ASP A 52 -3.72 7.77 9.60
C ASP A 52 -2.29 8.24 9.87
N TYR A 53 -1.40 8.05 8.91
CA TYR A 53 -0.04 8.57 8.98
C TYR A 53 0.43 9.13 7.64
N TRP A 54 1.27 10.16 7.74
CA TRP A 54 1.91 10.80 6.61
C TRP A 54 3.20 10.06 6.22
N ILE A 55 3.33 9.73 4.95
CA ILE A 55 4.56 9.16 4.38
C ILE A 55 5.26 10.23 3.54
N ASN A 56 6.56 10.42 3.77
CA ASN A 56 7.44 11.15 2.85
C ASN A 56 7.89 10.20 1.74
N ARG A 57 7.67 10.56 0.47
CA ARG A 57 8.06 9.71 -0.65
C ARG A 57 9.54 9.35 -0.66
N SER A 58 10.42 10.26 -0.21
CA SER A 58 11.87 10.05 -0.23
C SER A 58 12.33 8.98 0.76
N SER A 59 11.50 8.62 1.73
CA SER A 59 11.80 7.58 2.72
C SER A 59 11.42 6.17 2.26
N ILE A 60 10.66 6.04 1.15
CA ILE A 60 10.19 4.75 0.64
C ILE A 60 11.34 4.03 -0.06
N ARG A 61 11.56 2.76 0.32
CA ARG A 61 12.54 1.85 -0.29
C ARG A 61 11.88 0.80 -1.16
N TYR A 62 10.77 0.23 -0.69
CA TYR A 62 10.01 -0.78 -1.43
C TYR A 62 8.52 -0.61 -1.23
N ILE A 63 7.76 -0.98 -2.25
CA ILE A 63 6.29 -1.01 -2.24
C ILE A 63 5.86 -2.44 -2.58
N GLY A 64 5.06 -3.03 -1.70
CA GLY A 64 4.41 -4.32 -1.93
C GLY A 64 2.90 -4.13 -1.99
N VAL A 65 2.24 -4.81 -2.93
CA VAL A 65 0.78 -4.87 -3.03
C VAL A 65 0.36 -6.32 -2.97
N HIS A 66 -0.49 -6.64 -2.01
CA HIS A 66 -0.95 -7.99 -1.74
C HIS A 66 -2.46 -8.03 -1.69
N GLU A 67 -3.04 -9.07 -2.27
CA GLU A 67 -4.45 -9.38 -2.08
C GLU A 67 -4.60 -10.08 -0.73
N LYS A 68 -5.56 -9.66 0.09
CA LYS A 68 -5.74 -10.25 1.43
C LYS A 68 -6.00 -11.76 1.38
N ASP A 69 -6.70 -12.21 0.35
CA ASP A 69 -7.04 -13.62 0.16
C ASP A 69 -5.91 -14.41 -0.52
N ASP A 70 -4.75 -13.80 -0.81
CA ASP A 70 -3.59 -14.52 -1.33
C ASP A 70 -3.01 -15.43 -0.23
N PRO A 71 -3.00 -16.76 -0.41
CA PRO A 71 -2.57 -17.72 0.60
C PRO A 71 -1.11 -17.52 1.05
N LYS A 72 -0.29 -16.78 0.29
CA LYS A 72 1.10 -16.45 0.66
C LYS A 72 1.21 -15.41 1.77
N PHE A 73 0.14 -14.66 2.07
CA PHE A 73 0.17 -13.59 3.09
C PHE A 73 -0.30 -14.03 4.48
N ASN A 74 -0.96 -15.19 4.61
CA ASN A 74 -1.46 -15.71 5.89
C ASN A 74 -0.39 -16.24 6.85
N HIS A 75 0.90 -16.05 6.55
CA HIS A 75 2.02 -16.61 7.33
C HIS A 75 3.06 -15.57 7.79
N ILE A 76 2.76 -14.26 7.71
CA ILE A 76 3.65 -13.18 8.18
C ILE A 76 3.00 -12.39 9.32
#